data_AF-A0AAU0M743-F1
#
_entry.id   AF-A0AAU0M743-F1
#
_cell.length_a   1.000
_cell.length_b   1.000
_cell.length_c   1.000
_cell.angle_alpha   90.00
_cell.angle_beta   90.00
_cell.angle_gamma   90.00
#
_symmetry.space_group_name_H-M   'P 1'
#
loop_
_entity.id
_entity.type
_entity.pdbx_description
1 polymer ?
#
loop_
_entity_poly.entity_id
_entity_poly.type
_entity_poly.pdbx_seq_one_letter_code
_entity_poly.pdbx_strand_id
1 'polypeptide(L)'
;MASIQDVVNAAYRIETDATDLADRMLRSAEDLRIKNDELLRTIRGSRSGQDAVRQVSEATQVLRNSVAQLRTLKSDIQRFTTDLTK
;
A
#
# COMPACT_ATOMS: atom_id res chain seq x y z
N MET A 1 30.10 -1.01 -15.68
CA MET A 1 29.84 -1.24 -14.25
C MET A 1 29.07 -0.04 -13.74
N ALA A 2 27.94 -0.24 -13.06
CA ALA A 2 27.24 0.86 -12.40
C ALA A 2 28.10 1.37 -11.24
N SER A 3 28.18 2.69 -11.07
CA SER A 3 28.87 3.28 -9.93
C SER A 3 28.06 3.09 -8.65
N ILE A 4 28.72 3.20 -7.49
CA ILE A 4 28.05 3.26 -6.18
C ILE A 4 26.98 4.36 -6.18
N GLN A 5 27.25 5.51 -6.81
CA GLN A 5 26.30 6.60 -6.92
C GLN A 5 25.05 6.22 -7.74
N ASP A 6 25.21 5.43 -8.81
CA ASP A 6 24.07 4.97 -9.62
C ASP A 6 23.15 4.05 -8.81
N VAL A 7 23.74 3.19 -7.96
CA VAL A 7 23.01 2.30 -7.07
C VAL A 7 22.24 3.10 -6.01
N VAL A 8 22.88 4.09 -5.39
CA VAL A 8 22.24 4.99 -4.42
C VAL A 8 21.09 5.78 -5.07
N ASN A 9 21.28 6.30 -6.28
CA ASN A 9 20.24 7.02 -7.01
C ASN A 9 19.06 6.10 -7.40
N ALA A 10 19.33 4.82 -7.72
CA ALA A 10 18.28 3.83 -7.94
C ALA A 10 17.51 3.52 -6.65
N ALA A 11 18.21 3.35 -5.53
CA ALA A 11 17.62 3.11 -4.22
C ALA A 11 16.67 4.24 -3.81
N TYR A 12 17.08 5.50 -3.96
CA TYR A 12 16.21 6.67 -3.69
C TYR A 12 14.96 6.69 -4.57
N ARG A 13 15.06 6.36 -5.86
CA ARG A 13 13.89 6.29 -6.76
C ARG A 13 12.88 5.25 -6.27
N ILE A 14 13.35 4.06 -5.89
CA ILE A 14 12.49 3.01 -5.35
C ILE A 14 11.84 3.47 -4.04
N GLU A 15 12.56 4.18 -3.16
CA GLU A 15 12.00 4.73 -1.93
C GLU A 15 10.86 5.73 -2.21
N THR A 16 11.06 6.64 -3.16
CA THR A 16 10.04 7.61 -3.59
C THR A 16 8.82 6.89 -4.16
N ASP A 17 9.02 5.98 -5.11
CA ASP A 17 7.93 5.24 -5.76
C ASP A 17 7.15 4.40 -4.74
N ALA A 18 7.83 3.75 -3.79
CA ALA A 18 7.20 2.98 -2.73
C ALA A 18 6.38 3.87 -1.78
N THR A 19 6.86 5.08 -1.49
CA THR A 19 6.14 6.06 -0.66
C THR A 19 4.88 6.55 -1.37
N ASP A 20 4.99 6.93 -2.63
CA ASP A 20 3.86 7.40 -3.45
C ASP A 20 2.81 6.30 -3.62
N LEU A 21 3.25 5.06 -3.85
CA LEU A 21 2.35 3.92 -3.96
C LEU A 21 1.64 3.63 -2.63
N ALA A 22 2.35 3.72 -1.51
CA ALA A 22 1.76 3.53 -0.18
C ALA A 22 0.66 4.57 0.11
N ASP A 23 0.92 5.83 -0.21
CA ASP A 23 -0.06 6.91 -0.02
C ASP A 23 -1.30 6.71 -0.91
N ARG A 24 -1.11 6.31 -2.16
CA ARG A 24 -2.22 5.98 -3.07
C ARG A 24 -3.03 4.79 -2.55
N MET A 25 -2.37 3.73 -2.08
CA MET A 25 -3.03 2.56 -1.51
C MET A 25 -3.84 2.91 -0.25
N LEU A 26 -3.34 3.80 0.61
CA LEU A 26 -4.08 4.28 1.78
C LEU A 26 -5.35 5.03 1.39
N ARG A 27 -5.27 5.91 0.38
CA ARG A 27 -6.44 6.62 -0.14
C ARG A 27 -7.47 5.65 -0.71
N SER A 28 -7.03 4.69 -1.53
CA SER A 28 -7.91 3.66 -2.09
C SER A 28 -8.54 2.78 -1.00
N ALA A 29 -7.79 2.43 0.05
CA ALA A 29 -8.34 1.68 1.18
C ALA A 29 -9.43 2.47 1.92
N GLU A 30 -9.25 3.77 2.08
CA GLU A 30 -10.26 4.64 2.71
C GLU A 30 -11.49 4.82 1.83
N ASP A 31 -11.30 5.02 0.51
CA ASP A 31 -12.41 5.09 -0.45
C ASP A 31 -13.22 3.79 -0.44
N LEU A 32 -12.56 2.63 -0.46
CA LEU A 32 -13.22 1.33 -0.37
C LEU A 32 -13.98 1.18 0.96
N ARG A 33 -13.39 1.61 2.08
CA ARG A 33 -14.06 1.58 3.39
C ARG A 33 -15.36 2.40 3.37
N ILE A 34 -15.32 3.62 2.85
CA ILE A 34 -16.50 4.49 2.72
C ILE A 34 -17.56 3.85 1.82
N LYS A 35 -17.15 3.30 0.66
CA LYS A 35 -18.08 2.61 -0.24
C LYS A 35 -18.66 1.35 0.38
N ASN A 36 -17.90 0.64 1.20
CA ASN A 36 -18.39 -0.52 1.91
C ASN A 36 -19.46 -0.16 2.95
N ASP A 37 -19.27 0.95 3.67
CA ASP A 37 -20.25 1.47 4.63
C ASP A 37 -21.57 1.87 3.93
N GLU A 38 -21.49 2.52 2.76
CA GLU A 38 -22.64 2.84 1.91
C GLU A 38 -23.36 1.58 1.42
N LEU A 39 -22.58 0.58 1.00
CA LEU A 39 -23.05 -0.69 0.50
C LEU A 39 -23.80 -1.46 1.61
N LEU A 40 -23.23 -1.56 2.81
CA LEU A 40 -23.84 -2.22 3.96
C LEU A 40 -25.20 -1.62 4.36
N ARG A 41 -25.37 -0.29 4.24
CA ARG A 41 -26.66 0.36 4.53
C ARG A 41 -27.75 0.00 3.53
N THR A 42 -27.37 -0.19 2.27
CA THR A 42 -28.33 -0.40 1.17
C THR A 42 -28.82 -1.85 1.12
N ILE A 43 -28.00 -2.83 1.46
CA ILE A 43 -28.27 -4.24 1.07
C ILE A 43 -28.93 -5.10 2.18
N ARG A 44 -29.88 -4.55 2.93
CA ARG A 44 -30.60 -5.35 3.95
C ARG A 44 -31.31 -6.55 3.32
N GLY A 45 -30.93 -7.76 3.74
CA GLY A 45 -31.60 -9.02 3.39
C GLY A 45 -31.12 -9.73 2.12
N SER A 46 -30.15 -9.17 1.37
CA SER A 46 -29.58 -9.85 0.20
C SER A 46 -28.24 -10.52 0.52
N ARG A 47 -28.19 -11.84 0.33
CA ARG A 47 -27.01 -12.68 0.56
C ARG A 47 -25.84 -12.29 -0.36
N SER A 48 -26.10 -12.07 -1.65
CA SER A 48 -25.07 -11.64 -2.60
C SER A 48 -24.47 -10.29 -2.24
N GLY A 49 -25.27 -9.41 -1.63
CA GLY A 49 -24.79 -8.15 -1.12
C GLY A 49 -23.89 -8.26 0.11
N GLN A 50 -24.23 -9.15 1.04
CA GLN A 50 -23.37 -9.45 2.19
C GLN A 50 -22.02 -10.01 1.73
N ASP A 51 -22.01 -10.86 0.70
CA ASP A 51 -20.78 -11.34 0.08
C ASP A 51 -19.96 -10.22 -0.57
N ALA A 52 -20.61 -9.26 -1.23
CA ALA A 52 -19.92 -8.10 -1.79
C ALA A 52 -19.27 -7.23 -0.70
N VAL A 53 -19.98 -6.97 0.41
CA VAL A 53 -19.43 -6.22 1.55
C VAL A 53 -18.20 -6.91 2.14
N ARG A 54 -18.25 -8.25 2.25
CA ARG A 54 -17.11 -9.04 2.74
C ARG A 54 -15.91 -8.93 1.81
N GLN A 55 -16.11 -9.05 0.49
CA GLN A 55 -15.03 -8.92 -0.49
C GLN A 55 -14.38 -7.53 -0.47
N VAL A 56 -15.17 -6.46 -0.31
CA VAL A 56 -14.63 -5.10 -0.20
C VAL A 56 -13.83 -4.92 1.10
N SER A 57 -14.28 -5.51 2.21
CA SER A 57 -13.51 -5.53 3.47
C SER A 57 -12.18 -6.26 3.32
N GLU A 58 -12.17 -7.42 2.67
CA GLU A 58 -10.96 -8.21 2.40
C GLU A 58 -9.98 -7.41 1.52
N ALA A 59 -10.46 -6.78 0.45
CA ALA A 59 -9.65 -5.93 -0.43
C ALA A 59 -9.04 -4.73 0.33
N THR A 60 -9.83 -4.08 1.19
CA THR A 60 -9.36 -3.00 2.06
C THR A 60 -8.23 -3.46 2.98
N GLN A 61 -8.34 -4.66 3.55
CA GLN A 61 -7.31 -5.21 4.41
C GLN A 61 -6.03 -5.55 3.62
N VAL A 62 -6.16 -6.09 2.41
CA VAL A 62 -5.02 -6.36 1.53
C VAL A 62 -4.25 -5.08 1.22
N LEU A 63 -4.94 -3.98 0.89
CA LEU A 63 -4.30 -2.68 0.65
C LEU A 63 -3.51 -2.19 1.87
N ARG A 64 -4.09 -2.30 3.07
CA ARG A 64 -3.41 -1.90 4.31
C ARG A 64 -2.18 -2.76 4.59
N ASN A 65 -2.24 -4.06 4.32
CA ASN A 65 -1.09 -4.95 4.46
C ASN A 65 0.01 -4.60 3.45
N SER A 66 -0.34 -4.30 2.20
CA SER A 66 0.62 -3.85 1.17
C SER A 66 1.30 -2.53 1.57
N VAL A 67 0.58 -1.59 2.17
CA VAL A 67 1.15 -0.35 2.72
C VAL A 67 2.19 -0.65 3.80
N ALA A 68 1.90 -1.59 4.71
CA ALA A 68 2.86 -1.99 5.73
C ALA A 68 4.15 -2.57 5.12
N GLN A 69 4.02 -3.41 4.09
CA GLN A 69 5.16 -3.96 3.35
C GLN A 69 5.98 -2.88 2.64
N LEU A 70 5.33 -1.89 2.01
CA LEU A 70 6.02 -0.76 1.38
C LEU A 70 6.79 0.11 2.40
N ARG A 71 6.25 0.28 3.60
CA ARG A 71 6.95 0.96 4.71
C ARG A 71 8.17 0.18 5.19
N THR A 72 8.08 -1.14 5.26
CA THR A 72 9.25 -2.00 5.54
C THR A 72 10.31 -1.85 4.45
N LEU A 73 9.91 -1.96 3.17
CA LEU A 73 10.82 -1.77 2.04
C LEU A 73 11.55 -0.42 2.10
N LYS A 74 10.83 0.66 2.40
CA LYS A 74 11.43 1.99 2.63
C LYS A 74 12.49 1.95 3.74
N SER A 75 12.18 1.37 4.89
CA SER A 75 13.15 1.25 5.98
C SER A 75 14.39 0.45 5.58
N ASP A 76 14.23 -0.60 4.78
CA ASP A 76 15.34 -1.45 4.34
C ASP A 76 16.21 -0.72 3.31
N ILE A 77 15.62 0.05 2.39
CA ILE A 77 16.34 0.90 1.44
C ILE A 77 17.17 1.97 2.16
N GLN A 78 16.60 2.60 3.18
CA GLN A 78 17.30 3.61 3.97
C GLN A 78 18.53 3.02 4.69
N ARG A 79 18.39 1.82 5.28
CA ARG A 79 19.51 1.09 5.90
C ARG A 79 20.57 0.72 4.87
N PHE A 80 20.16 0.12 3.75
CA PHE A 80 21.05 -0.22 2.65
C PHE A 80 21.87 0.98 2.16
N THR A 81 21.20 2.12 1.92
CA THR A 81 21.85 3.34 1.42
C THR A 81 22.82 3.91 2.47
N THR A 82 22.45 3.85 3.75
CA THR A 82 23.30 4.27 4.86
C THR A 82 24.56 3.41 4.97
N ASP A 83 24.43 2.09 4.82
CA ASP A 83 25.59 1.18 4.92
C ASP A 83 26.50 1.26 3.70
N LEU A 84 25.97 1.62 2.54
CA LEU A 84 26.72 1.73 1.29
C LEU A 84 27.47 3.08 1.14
N THR A 85 27.11 4.07 1.96
CA THR A 85 27.71 5.44 1.94
C THR A 85 28.64 5.72 3.13
N LYS A 86 28.76 4.78 4.07
CA LYS A 86 29.79 4.78 5.12
C LYS A 86 31.12 4.27 4.58
#